data_AF-A0A1S1Q1R1-F1
#
_entry.id   AF-A0A1S1Q1R1-F1
#
_cell.length_a   1.000
_cell.length_b   1.000
_cell.length_c   1.000
_cell.angle_alpha   90.00
_cell.angle_beta   90.00
_cell.angle_gamma   90.00
#
_symmetry.space_group_name_H-M   'P 1'
#
loop_
_entity.id
_entity.type
_entity.pdbx_description
1 polymer ?
#
loop_
_entity_poly.entity_id
_entity_poly.type
_entity_poly.pdbx_seq_one_letter_code
_entity_poly.pdbx_strand_id
1 'polypeptide(L)'
;MVNETRRIFRGTDEAEAARRVYEASLSSPPRPDRVEAGWLRELCLRAGAADVGFVDVGRAGLGGENDNARRLMPTVRSLICLVGISNRDAIRSTSRATANKAWHRTGDKLESAAARICEELAEAGVRAIPTNMGFPMDVQVPPGQASWAIAHKIVAVEAGMGHMGINRNIIHPKFGNFVLLDTILIDAEIDAYGQPLDYNPCLGCNLCVAACPVGAISNVGDFDFFACLGHNYREFPISATDWVDAVAAGDASAYRAKFREDETLSMLQSLAFEPNYKSAYCMAVCPAGEDVIGPYLADKARHRDDVLLPLRQHPEPVYVQSGSHAEKTAARNPAKRVRYLDFKPDVSTVANFALGLRHMFTPSASLPDGLRVEFRFPDGTLLATVRDQRLTTGSADDLPVDATVVCDELDYIRILHRPIAGRPTYTEPDRYTVKGDPAAFQRLLASLT
;
A
#
# COMPACT_ATOMS: atom_id res chain seq x y z
N MET A 1 -19.48 -11.72 -56.76
CA MET A 1 -18.15 -11.30 -56.30
C MET A 1 -18.15 -11.31 -54.78
N VAL A 2 -17.84 -12.46 -54.18
CA VAL A 2 -17.84 -12.66 -52.73
C VAL A 2 -16.45 -12.30 -52.21
N ASN A 3 -16.35 -11.10 -51.64
CA ASN A 3 -15.45 -10.68 -50.56
C ASN A 3 -14.14 -11.50 -50.35
N GLU A 4 -13.22 -11.49 -51.31
CA GLU A 4 -11.86 -12.05 -51.15
C GLU A 4 -10.97 -11.25 -50.17
N THR A 5 -11.44 -10.08 -49.71
CA THR A 5 -10.69 -9.11 -48.90
C THR A 5 -10.62 -9.40 -47.39
N ARG A 6 -10.93 -10.63 -46.94
CA ARG A 6 -10.84 -11.03 -45.51
C ARG A 6 -10.01 -12.27 -45.24
N ARG A 7 -9.22 -12.77 -46.20
CA ARG A 7 -8.23 -13.80 -45.87
C ARG A 7 -7.04 -13.14 -45.19
N ILE A 8 -6.82 -13.49 -43.92
CA ILE A 8 -5.56 -13.21 -43.22
C ILE A 8 -4.44 -13.72 -44.13
N PHE A 9 -3.47 -12.86 -44.47
CA PHE A 9 -2.34 -13.25 -45.29
C PHE A 9 -1.54 -14.35 -44.57
N ARG A 10 -1.46 -15.53 -45.19
CA ARG A 10 -0.73 -16.70 -44.66
C ARG A 10 0.46 -17.13 -45.53
N GLY A 11 0.79 -16.37 -46.57
CA GLY A 11 1.73 -16.78 -47.62
C GLY A 11 1.04 -17.63 -48.70
N THR A 12 1.83 -18.29 -49.54
CA THR A 12 1.33 -19.30 -50.49
C THR A 12 1.03 -20.61 -49.79
N ASP A 13 0.25 -21.49 -50.43
CA ASP A 13 -0.05 -22.82 -49.90
C ASP A 13 1.24 -23.63 -49.66
N GLU A 14 2.27 -23.48 -50.50
CA GLU A 14 3.57 -24.13 -50.29
C GLU A 14 4.31 -23.56 -49.06
N ALA A 15 4.28 -22.24 -48.87
CA ALA A 15 4.91 -21.60 -47.71
C ALA A 15 4.20 -22.01 -46.40
N GLU A 16 2.87 -22.13 -46.40
CA GLU A 16 2.11 -22.59 -45.25
C GLU A 16 2.39 -24.09 -44.96
N ALA A 17 2.49 -24.94 -45.98
CA ALA A 17 2.86 -26.34 -45.82
C ALA A 17 4.29 -26.50 -45.25
N ALA A 18 5.26 -25.75 -45.79
CA ALA A 18 6.64 -25.75 -45.30
C ALA A 18 6.73 -25.27 -43.84
N ARG A 19 5.98 -24.22 -43.48
CA ARG A 19 5.89 -23.72 -42.10
C ARG A 19 5.35 -24.78 -41.16
N ARG A 20 4.28 -25.50 -41.52
CA ARG A 20 3.70 -26.57 -40.68
C ARG A 20 4.66 -27.72 -40.43
N VAL A 21 5.45 -28.11 -41.45
CA VAL A 21 6.48 -29.15 -41.29
C VAL A 21 7.59 -28.69 -40.34
N TYR A 22 8.02 -27.42 -40.46
CA TYR A 22 8.97 -26.83 -39.52
C TYR A 22 8.40 -26.72 -38.10
N GLU A 23 7.19 -26.19 -37.93
CA GLU A 23 6.51 -26.12 -36.62
C GLU A 23 6.38 -27.49 -35.96
N ALA A 24 6.08 -28.54 -36.75
CA ALA A 24 6.00 -29.92 -36.26
C ALA A 24 7.36 -30.53 -35.88
N SER A 25 8.47 -29.96 -36.36
CA SER A 25 9.83 -30.41 -36.00
C SER A 25 10.38 -29.74 -34.74
N LEU A 26 9.73 -28.67 -34.26
CA LEU A 26 10.13 -27.99 -33.04
C LEU A 26 9.82 -28.84 -31.80
N SER A 27 10.84 -29.12 -30.98
CA SER A 27 10.65 -29.69 -29.65
C SER A 27 10.37 -28.58 -28.64
N SER A 28 9.56 -28.88 -27.62
CA SER A 28 9.44 -28.00 -26.47
C SER A 28 10.75 -28.07 -25.67
N PRO A 29 11.31 -26.93 -25.22
CA PRO A 29 12.45 -26.96 -24.34
C PRO A 29 12.10 -27.71 -23.05
N PRO A 30 13.05 -28.48 -22.48
CA PRO A 30 12.85 -29.16 -21.22
C PRO A 30 12.49 -28.12 -20.14
N ARG A 31 11.44 -28.39 -19.39
CA ARG A 31 11.01 -27.54 -18.27
C ARG A 31 11.53 -28.16 -16.99
N PRO A 32 12.47 -27.51 -16.28
CA PRO A 32 12.96 -28.05 -15.03
C PRO A 32 11.86 -27.94 -13.97
N ASP A 33 11.55 -29.04 -13.29
CA ASP A 33 10.62 -29.03 -12.16
C ASP A 33 11.19 -28.30 -10.93
N ARG A 34 12.52 -28.19 -10.88
CA ARG A 34 13.27 -27.63 -9.76
C ARG A 34 14.49 -26.84 -10.25
N VAL A 35 14.73 -25.70 -9.61
CA VAL A 35 15.85 -24.79 -9.85
C VAL A 35 16.76 -24.78 -8.62
N GLU A 36 18.07 -24.70 -8.85
CA GLU A 36 19.07 -24.60 -7.78
C GLU A 36 19.14 -23.17 -7.21
N ALA A 37 19.02 -23.04 -5.89
CA ALA A 37 18.94 -21.76 -5.21
C ALA A 37 20.21 -20.92 -5.35
N GLY A 38 21.40 -21.54 -5.38
CA GLY A 38 22.67 -20.86 -5.56
C GLY A 38 22.78 -20.20 -6.93
N TRP A 39 22.51 -20.95 -8.00
CA TRP A 39 22.39 -20.41 -9.35
C TRP A 39 21.38 -19.27 -9.44
N LEU A 40 20.17 -19.46 -8.91
CA LEU A 40 19.11 -18.45 -8.96
C LEU A 40 19.50 -17.17 -8.20
N ARG A 41 20.20 -17.32 -7.07
CA ARG A 41 20.73 -16.18 -6.30
C ARG A 41 21.77 -15.43 -7.11
N GLU A 42 22.73 -16.12 -7.72
CA GLU A 42 23.75 -15.50 -8.57
C GLU A 42 23.12 -14.74 -9.74
N LEU A 43 22.11 -15.34 -10.39
CA LEU A 43 21.33 -14.71 -11.44
C LEU A 43 20.72 -13.38 -10.96
N CYS A 44 20.01 -13.40 -9.83
CA CYS A 44 19.35 -12.20 -9.31
C CYS A 44 20.34 -11.09 -8.94
N LEU A 45 21.46 -11.43 -8.30
CA LEU A 45 22.50 -10.46 -7.93
C LEU A 45 23.17 -9.86 -9.17
N ARG A 46 23.49 -10.70 -10.17
CA ARG A 46 24.07 -10.26 -11.45
C ARG A 46 23.10 -9.40 -12.26
N ALA A 47 21.81 -9.64 -12.16
CA ALA A 47 20.78 -8.85 -12.82
C ALA A 47 20.59 -7.46 -12.18
N GLY A 48 21.01 -7.27 -10.92
CA GLY A 48 21.04 -5.96 -10.27
C GLY A 48 20.33 -5.88 -8.92
N ALA A 49 19.80 -7.00 -8.39
CA ALA A 49 19.30 -7.04 -7.02
C ALA A 49 20.46 -6.90 -6.01
N ALA A 50 20.22 -6.22 -4.90
CA ALA A 50 21.19 -6.07 -3.82
C ALA A 50 21.18 -7.26 -2.85
N ASP A 51 20.02 -7.90 -2.68
CA ASP A 51 19.86 -9.21 -2.05
C ASP A 51 18.59 -9.87 -2.62
N VAL A 52 18.43 -11.16 -2.31
CA VAL A 52 17.33 -11.99 -2.79
C VAL A 52 16.99 -13.06 -1.76
N GLY A 53 15.69 -13.36 -1.66
CA GLY A 53 15.19 -14.49 -0.88
C GLY A 53 14.10 -15.24 -1.62
N PHE A 54 13.88 -16.50 -1.23
CA PHE A 54 12.98 -17.41 -1.93
C PHE A 54 11.91 -17.94 -0.99
N VAL A 55 10.67 -18.02 -1.47
CA VAL A 55 9.53 -18.51 -0.68
C VAL A 55 8.73 -19.52 -1.49
N ASP A 56 8.37 -20.62 -0.85
CA ASP A 56 7.42 -21.59 -1.38
C ASP A 56 5.99 -21.01 -1.35
N VAL A 57 5.23 -21.15 -2.44
CA VAL A 57 3.84 -20.62 -2.53
C VAL A 57 2.84 -21.32 -1.60
N GLY A 58 3.23 -22.43 -0.98
CA GLY A 58 2.48 -23.13 0.05
C GLY A 58 2.75 -22.60 1.47
N ARG A 59 3.67 -21.65 1.65
CA ARG A 59 4.04 -21.17 2.99
C ARG A 59 2.86 -20.51 3.69
N ALA A 60 2.53 -21.01 4.88
CA ALA A 60 1.40 -20.50 5.66
C ALA A 60 1.51 -19.00 6.00
N GLY A 61 2.73 -18.50 6.25
CA GLY A 61 2.97 -17.10 6.60
C GLY A 61 2.65 -16.08 5.49
N LEU A 62 2.52 -16.53 4.23
CA LEU A 62 2.07 -15.68 3.13
C LEU A 62 0.57 -15.33 3.23
N GLY A 63 -0.23 -16.09 3.97
CA GLY A 63 -1.67 -15.85 4.13
C GLY A 63 -2.39 -15.77 2.77
N GLY A 64 -3.18 -14.71 2.58
CA GLY A 64 -3.91 -14.47 1.32
C GLY A 64 -3.03 -14.20 0.10
N GLU A 65 -1.73 -13.93 0.29
CA GLU A 65 -0.82 -13.70 -0.84
C GLU A 65 -0.56 -14.97 -1.65
N ASN A 66 -0.80 -16.15 -1.07
CA ASN A 66 -0.76 -17.42 -1.80
C ASN A 66 -1.83 -17.47 -2.91
N ASP A 67 -3.02 -16.98 -2.61
CA ASP A 67 -4.13 -16.94 -3.57
C ASP A 67 -3.91 -15.84 -4.61
N ASN A 68 -3.36 -14.69 -4.20
CA ASN A 68 -2.93 -13.65 -5.13
C ASN A 68 -1.87 -14.16 -6.12
N ALA A 69 -0.86 -14.91 -5.65
CA ALA A 69 0.16 -15.49 -6.51
C ALA A 69 -0.46 -16.46 -7.53
N ARG A 70 -1.36 -17.35 -7.10
CA ARG A 70 -2.06 -18.29 -7.99
C ARG A 70 -3.03 -17.61 -8.95
N ARG A 71 -3.62 -16.49 -8.56
CA ARG A 71 -4.46 -15.67 -9.44
C ARG A 71 -3.66 -15.09 -10.59
N LEU A 72 -2.45 -14.60 -10.32
CA LEU A 72 -1.56 -14.03 -11.34
C LEU A 72 -0.93 -15.14 -12.20
N MET A 73 -0.57 -16.26 -11.58
CA MET A 73 0.06 -17.39 -12.25
C MET A 73 -0.45 -18.70 -11.64
N PRO A 74 -1.45 -19.37 -12.25
CA PRO A 74 -2.07 -20.58 -11.68
C PRO A 74 -1.10 -21.73 -11.41
N THR A 75 0.04 -21.74 -12.11
CA THR A 75 1.08 -22.76 -11.99
C THR A 75 2.26 -22.33 -11.12
N VAL A 76 2.14 -21.22 -10.38
CA VAL A 76 3.20 -20.76 -9.49
C VAL A 76 3.54 -21.82 -8.46
N ARG A 77 4.83 -21.97 -8.18
CA ARG A 77 5.37 -22.85 -7.13
C ARG A 77 6.26 -22.09 -6.15
N SER A 78 6.96 -21.07 -6.65
CA SER A 78 7.89 -20.28 -5.84
C SER A 78 7.78 -18.79 -6.12
N LEU A 79 8.12 -17.99 -5.11
CA LEU A 79 8.24 -16.54 -5.15
C LEU A 79 9.70 -16.16 -4.92
N ILE A 80 10.22 -15.25 -5.74
CA ILE A 80 11.56 -14.66 -5.61
C ILE A 80 11.37 -13.22 -5.12
N CYS A 81 11.80 -12.92 -3.90
CA CYS A 81 11.82 -11.57 -3.35
C CYS A 81 13.14 -10.88 -3.71
N LEU A 82 13.07 -9.79 -4.45
CA LEU A 82 14.21 -8.95 -4.81
C LEU A 82 14.31 -7.74 -3.88
N VAL A 83 15.52 -7.39 -3.47
CA VAL A 83 15.80 -6.20 -2.65
C VAL A 83 16.61 -5.20 -3.48
N GLY A 84 16.12 -3.97 -3.62
CA GLY A 84 16.84 -2.85 -4.23
C GLY A 84 17.21 -1.80 -3.18
N ILE A 85 18.41 -1.21 -3.24
CA ILE A 85 18.86 -0.20 -2.26
C ILE A 85 18.65 1.22 -2.81
N SER A 86 17.91 2.03 -2.06
CA SER A 86 17.73 3.46 -2.33
C SER A 86 18.88 4.29 -1.76
N ASN A 87 19.19 5.42 -2.41
CA ASN A 87 20.20 6.35 -1.89
C ASN A 87 19.71 6.95 -0.56
N ARG A 88 20.31 6.49 0.55
CA ARG A 88 19.97 6.89 1.92
C ARG A 88 19.96 8.39 2.14
N ASP A 89 20.99 9.09 1.65
CA ASP A 89 21.15 10.52 1.92
C ASP A 89 20.16 11.34 1.09
N ALA A 90 19.80 10.87 -0.11
CA ALA A 90 18.70 11.44 -0.88
C ALA A 90 17.36 11.29 -0.15
N ILE A 91 17.09 10.13 0.47
CA ILE A 91 15.87 9.92 1.27
C ILE A 91 15.84 10.82 2.52
N ARG A 92 17.02 11.05 3.14
CA ARG A 92 17.18 11.94 4.31
C ARG A 92 17.09 13.43 3.99
N SER A 93 17.21 13.81 2.72
CA SER A 93 17.10 15.21 2.30
C SER A 93 15.73 15.80 2.64
N THR A 94 15.66 17.07 3.02
CA THR A 94 14.37 17.79 3.12
C THR A 94 13.72 17.99 1.75
N SER A 95 14.49 17.95 0.66
CA SER A 95 13.96 18.01 -0.71
C SER A 95 13.21 16.72 -1.06
N ARG A 96 11.88 16.80 -1.16
CA ARG A 96 11.05 15.68 -1.61
C ARG A 96 11.35 15.26 -3.04
N ALA A 97 11.71 16.20 -3.92
CA ALA A 97 12.10 15.86 -5.29
C ALA A 97 13.36 14.99 -5.33
N THR A 98 14.33 15.25 -4.43
CA THR A 98 15.55 14.45 -4.31
C THR A 98 15.26 13.04 -3.80
N ALA A 99 14.40 12.90 -2.80
CA ALA A 99 13.97 11.58 -2.29
C ALA A 99 13.21 10.78 -3.36
N ASN A 100 12.24 11.40 -4.03
CA ASN A 100 11.45 10.76 -5.10
C ASN A 100 12.33 10.29 -6.25
N LYS A 101 13.25 11.13 -6.73
CA LYS A 101 14.22 10.74 -7.76
C LYS A 101 15.03 9.49 -7.37
N ALA A 102 15.39 9.37 -6.09
CA ALA A 102 16.13 8.20 -5.61
C ALA A 102 15.26 6.93 -5.56
N TRP A 103 13.98 7.04 -5.16
CA TRP A 103 13.06 5.90 -5.21
C TRP A 103 12.78 5.46 -6.63
N HIS A 104 12.37 6.38 -7.51
CA HIS A 104 12.08 6.09 -8.92
C HIS A 104 13.26 5.41 -9.59
N ARG A 105 14.47 5.95 -9.40
CA ARG A 105 15.68 5.33 -9.94
C ARG A 105 15.98 3.94 -9.38
N THR A 106 15.56 3.66 -8.15
CA THR A 106 15.70 2.33 -7.53
C THR A 106 14.62 1.38 -8.07
N GLY A 107 13.41 1.89 -8.28
CA GLY A 107 12.31 1.21 -8.96
C GLY A 107 12.71 0.72 -10.34
N ASP A 108 13.14 1.64 -11.21
CA ASP A 108 13.59 1.34 -12.57
C ASP A 108 14.64 0.21 -12.61
N LYS A 109 15.59 0.25 -11.67
CA LYS A 109 16.66 -0.73 -11.58
C LYS A 109 16.14 -2.11 -11.20
N LEU A 110 15.20 -2.17 -10.25
CA LEU A 110 14.65 -3.44 -9.80
C LEU A 110 13.72 -4.02 -10.87
N GLU A 111 12.92 -3.20 -11.55
CA GLU A 111 12.10 -3.63 -12.69
C GLU A 111 12.96 -4.11 -13.87
N SER A 112 14.05 -3.40 -14.17
CA SER A 112 15.03 -3.84 -15.18
C SER A 112 15.71 -5.16 -14.80
N ALA A 113 16.05 -5.33 -13.51
CA ALA A 113 16.59 -6.59 -13.01
C ALA A 113 15.56 -7.72 -13.12
N ALA A 114 14.30 -7.46 -12.77
CA ALA A 114 13.23 -8.44 -12.83
C ALA A 114 12.96 -8.89 -14.28
N ALA A 115 12.93 -7.95 -15.23
CA ALA A 115 12.81 -8.26 -16.66
C ALA A 115 13.93 -9.19 -17.14
N ARG A 116 15.18 -8.85 -16.81
CA ARG A 116 16.35 -9.67 -17.17
C ARG A 116 16.33 -11.06 -16.52
N ILE A 117 15.92 -11.16 -15.25
CA ILE A 117 15.78 -12.45 -14.56
C ILE A 117 14.73 -13.31 -15.27
N CYS A 118 13.58 -12.73 -15.65
CA CYS A 118 12.53 -13.46 -16.37
C CYS A 118 12.99 -13.93 -17.76
N GLU A 119 13.80 -13.14 -18.47
CA GLU A 119 14.42 -13.55 -19.74
C GLU A 119 15.37 -14.74 -19.56
N GLU A 120 16.31 -14.66 -18.62
CA GLU A 120 17.28 -15.73 -18.36
C GLU A 120 16.59 -17.01 -17.80
N LEU A 121 15.51 -16.87 -17.01
CA LEU A 121 14.67 -17.99 -16.58
C LEU A 121 13.91 -18.64 -17.73
N ALA A 122 13.38 -17.84 -18.66
CA ALA A 122 12.70 -18.34 -19.83
C ALA A 122 13.64 -19.12 -20.75
N GLU A 123 14.88 -18.66 -20.94
CA GLU A 123 15.94 -19.40 -21.64
C GLU A 123 16.27 -20.73 -20.95
N ALA A 124 16.19 -20.79 -19.62
CA ALA A 124 16.33 -22.00 -18.83
C ALA A 124 15.06 -22.89 -18.79
N GLY A 125 14.00 -22.53 -19.52
CA GLY A 125 12.75 -23.30 -19.58
C GLY A 125 11.82 -23.11 -18.38
N VAL A 126 12.08 -22.13 -17.50
CA VAL A 126 11.26 -21.77 -16.34
C VAL A 126 10.34 -20.62 -16.73
N ARG A 127 9.03 -20.75 -16.48
CA ARG A 127 8.13 -19.61 -16.66
C ARG A 127 8.24 -18.71 -15.46
N ALA A 128 8.41 -17.43 -15.73
CA ALA A 128 8.51 -16.40 -14.72
C ALA A 128 7.64 -15.21 -15.10
N ILE A 129 6.98 -14.59 -14.12
CA ILE A 129 6.34 -13.29 -14.31
C ILE A 129 6.84 -12.32 -13.22
N PRO A 130 7.29 -11.11 -13.60
CA PRO A 130 7.53 -10.07 -12.63
C PRO A 130 6.19 -9.55 -12.13
N THR A 131 6.16 -9.03 -10.91
CA THR A 131 5.01 -8.26 -10.40
C THR A 131 5.33 -6.77 -10.46
N ASN A 132 4.35 -5.92 -10.17
CA ASN A 132 4.56 -4.49 -10.13
C ASN A 132 4.94 -4.06 -8.71
N MET A 133 6.10 -3.42 -8.55
CA MET A 133 6.53 -2.81 -7.29
C MET A 133 5.55 -1.75 -6.77
N GLY A 134 4.91 -1.06 -7.73
CA GLY A 134 4.12 0.14 -7.51
C GLY A 134 2.63 -0.10 -7.33
N PHE A 135 1.88 0.97 -7.58
CA PHE A 135 0.45 1.03 -7.34
C PHE A 135 -0.33 0.06 -8.23
N PRO A 136 -1.46 -0.46 -7.72
CA PRO A 136 -2.32 -1.32 -8.51
C PRO A 136 -2.84 -0.57 -9.73
N MET A 137 -2.63 -1.13 -10.92
CA MET A 137 -3.28 -0.68 -12.15
C MET A 137 -4.65 -1.34 -12.32
N ASP A 138 -4.82 -2.54 -11.77
CA ASP A 138 -6.08 -3.27 -11.72
C ASP A 138 -6.97 -2.72 -10.59
N VAL A 139 -7.43 -1.49 -10.74
CA VAL A 139 -8.31 -0.83 -9.75
C VAL A 139 -9.79 -1.21 -9.92
N GLN A 140 -10.14 -1.92 -11.00
CA GLN A 140 -11.48 -2.42 -11.29
C GLN A 140 -11.66 -3.88 -10.80
N VAL A 141 -11.25 -4.16 -9.57
CA VAL A 141 -11.38 -5.51 -8.98
C VAL A 141 -12.74 -5.71 -8.32
N PRO A 142 -13.27 -6.96 -8.30
CA PRO A 142 -14.46 -7.29 -7.55
C PRO A 142 -14.35 -6.92 -6.06
N PRO A 143 -15.47 -6.59 -5.38
CA PRO A 143 -15.47 -6.31 -3.95
C PRO A 143 -14.83 -7.45 -3.14
N GLY A 144 -13.95 -7.09 -2.20
CA GLY A 144 -13.24 -8.05 -1.35
C GLY A 144 -11.97 -8.67 -1.96
N GLN A 145 -11.68 -8.42 -3.24
CA GLN A 145 -10.42 -8.82 -3.86
C GLN A 145 -9.36 -7.73 -3.68
N ALA A 146 -8.11 -8.13 -3.47
CA ALA A 146 -6.98 -7.19 -3.43
C ALA A 146 -6.82 -6.49 -4.79
N SER A 147 -6.72 -5.16 -4.79
CA SER A 147 -6.39 -4.39 -5.99
C SER A 147 -4.92 -4.54 -6.38
N TRP A 148 -4.04 -4.84 -5.42
CA TRP A 148 -2.62 -5.10 -5.67
C TRP A 148 -2.35 -6.51 -6.20
N ALA A 149 -1.21 -6.67 -6.87
CA ALA A 149 -0.73 -7.96 -7.36
C ALA A 149 -0.23 -8.83 -6.20
N ILE A 150 0.81 -8.40 -5.52
CA ILE A 150 1.43 -9.11 -4.39
C ILE A 150 1.85 -8.10 -3.31
N ALA A 151 1.61 -8.44 -2.05
CA ALA A 151 2.14 -7.66 -0.92
C ALA A 151 3.61 -8.00 -0.66
N HIS A 152 4.53 -7.32 -1.37
CA HIS A 152 5.98 -7.59 -1.31
C HIS A 152 6.57 -7.63 0.11
N LYS A 153 6.05 -6.84 1.04
CA LYS A 153 6.52 -6.84 2.43
C LYS A 153 6.27 -8.17 3.14
N ILE A 154 5.14 -8.84 2.87
CA ILE A 154 4.85 -10.16 3.44
C ILE A 154 5.83 -11.18 2.85
N VAL A 155 6.02 -11.17 1.53
CA VAL A 155 6.99 -12.04 0.85
C VAL A 155 8.40 -11.81 1.39
N ALA A 156 8.81 -10.56 1.61
CA ALA A 156 10.14 -10.23 2.15
C ALA A 156 10.36 -10.75 3.58
N VAL A 157 9.34 -10.70 4.45
CA VAL A 157 9.41 -11.32 5.79
C VAL A 157 9.61 -12.81 5.65
N GLU A 158 8.75 -13.47 4.87
CA GLU A 158 8.81 -14.91 4.68
C GLU A 158 10.11 -15.36 4.01
N ALA A 159 10.65 -14.56 3.10
CA ALA A 159 11.91 -14.82 2.40
C ALA A 159 13.16 -14.62 3.30
N GLY A 160 13.00 -14.08 4.51
CA GLY A 160 14.12 -13.75 5.41
C GLY A 160 14.85 -12.46 5.05
N MET A 161 14.26 -11.60 4.21
CA MET A 161 14.86 -10.33 3.76
C MET A 161 14.70 -9.19 4.77
N GLY A 162 13.98 -9.42 5.88
CA GLY A 162 13.82 -8.43 6.93
C GLY A 162 12.57 -8.69 7.77
N HIS A 163 12.32 -7.79 8.72
CA HIS A 163 11.09 -7.81 9.50
C HIS A 163 10.40 -6.45 9.46
N MET A 164 9.08 -6.43 9.58
CA MET A 164 8.32 -5.18 9.64
C MET A 164 8.62 -4.44 10.95
N GLY A 165 9.08 -3.19 10.84
CA GLY A 165 9.32 -2.31 11.98
C GLY A 165 8.08 -1.53 12.41
N ILE A 166 8.21 -0.73 13.46
CA ILE A 166 7.15 0.17 13.97
C ILE A 166 6.62 1.09 12.86
N ASN A 167 7.48 1.54 11.95
CA ASN A 167 7.11 2.38 10.81
C ASN A 167 6.45 1.63 9.64
N ARG A 168 6.12 0.33 9.81
CA ARG A 168 5.48 -0.53 8.81
C ARG A 168 6.31 -0.80 7.55
N ASN A 169 7.58 -0.39 7.53
CA ASN A 169 8.53 -0.75 6.49
C ASN A 169 9.26 -2.04 6.85
N ILE A 170 9.72 -2.77 5.85
CA ILE A 170 10.67 -3.86 6.06
C ILE A 170 12.01 -3.26 6.43
N ILE A 171 12.60 -3.76 7.51
CA ILE A 171 13.95 -3.44 7.94
C ILE A 171 14.81 -4.66 7.63
N HIS A 172 15.66 -4.53 6.63
CA HIS A 172 16.68 -5.51 6.28
C HIS A 172 17.82 -5.46 7.32
N PRO A 173 18.36 -6.61 7.80
CA PRO A 173 19.46 -6.66 8.78
C PRO A 173 20.65 -5.79 8.41
N LYS A 174 21.07 -5.87 7.15
CA LYS A 174 22.18 -5.10 6.60
C LYS A 174 21.82 -3.68 6.15
N PHE A 175 20.88 -3.54 5.20
CA PHE A 175 20.58 -2.27 4.54
C PHE A 175 19.59 -1.36 5.27
N GLY A 176 19.01 -1.83 6.39
CA GLY A 176 17.95 -1.11 7.08
C GLY A 176 16.66 -1.09 6.25
N ASN A 177 15.90 0.00 6.34
CA ASN A 177 14.67 0.17 5.56
C ASN A 177 14.83 1.07 4.33
N PHE A 178 16.06 1.37 3.91
CA PHE A 178 16.33 2.10 2.67
C PHE A 178 16.26 1.18 1.46
N VAL A 179 15.26 0.29 1.45
CA VAL A 179 15.08 -0.75 0.46
C VAL A 179 13.73 -0.60 -0.24
N LEU A 180 13.72 -0.93 -1.52
CA LEU A 180 12.52 -1.25 -2.28
C LEU A 180 12.49 -2.75 -2.55
N LEU A 181 11.29 -3.28 -2.76
CA LEU A 181 11.06 -4.71 -2.89
C LEU A 181 10.29 -4.98 -4.18
N ASP A 182 10.63 -6.07 -4.84
CA ASP A 182 9.84 -6.62 -5.94
C ASP A 182 9.73 -8.14 -5.78
N THR A 183 8.75 -8.75 -6.43
CA THR A 183 8.52 -10.19 -6.39
C THR A 183 8.39 -10.76 -7.80
N ILE A 184 9.12 -11.83 -8.09
CA ILE A 184 8.93 -12.63 -9.31
C ILE A 184 8.24 -13.95 -8.93
N LEU A 185 7.24 -14.37 -9.70
CA LEU A 185 6.58 -15.66 -9.55
C LEU A 185 7.14 -16.64 -10.57
N ILE A 186 7.43 -17.88 -10.17
CA ILE A 186 7.95 -18.93 -11.07
C ILE A 186 7.17 -20.26 -10.95
N ASP A 187 7.14 -21.07 -12.01
CA ASP A 187 6.48 -22.39 -12.04
C ASP A 187 7.38 -23.57 -11.66
N ALA A 188 8.57 -23.30 -11.11
CA ALA A 188 9.49 -24.32 -10.63
C ALA A 188 9.63 -24.27 -9.10
N GLU A 189 9.89 -25.42 -8.48
CA GLU A 189 10.39 -25.47 -7.10
C GLU A 189 11.80 -24.89 -7.04
N ILE A 190 12.18 -24.37 -5.87
CA ILE A 190 13.57 -24.03 -5.57
C ILE A 190 14.06 -25.04 -4.53
N ASP A 191 15.27 -25.57 -4.71
CA ASP A 191 15.81 -26.61 -3.82
C ASP A 191 16.09 -26.14 -2.38
N ALA A 192 16.19 -24.83 -2.15
CA ALA A 192 16.26 -24.21 -0.83
C ALA A 192 15.46 -22.90 -0.77
N TYR A 193 14.66 -22.75 0.30
CA TYR A 193 13.88 -21.53 0.58
C TYR A 193 14.42 -20.77 1.79
N GLY A 194 14.25 -19.45 1.79
CA GLY A 194 14.54 -18.60 2.95
C GLY A 194 13.59 -18.88 4.11
N GLN A 195 13.88 -18.32 5.28
CA GLN A 195 13.01 -18.38 6.46
C GLN A 195 12.89 -17.00 7.09
N PRO A 196 11.75 -16.66 7.73
CA PRO A 196 11.66 -15.45 8.54
C PRO A 196 12.81 -15.34 9.51
N LEU A 197 13.26 -14.10 9.74
CA LEU A 197 14.26 -13.82 10.77
C LEU A 197 13.70 -14.21 12.14
N ASP A 198 14.56 -14.75 13.00
CA ASP A 198 14.24 -15.08 14.38
C ASP A 198 14.26 -13.85 15.32
N TYR A 199 14.50 -12.66 14.76
CA TYR A 199 14.45 -11.39 15.45
C TYR A 199 13.90 -10.26 14.55
N ASN A 200 13.47 -9.16 15.17
CA ASN A 200 13.08 -7.95 14.46
C ASN A 200 14.22 -6.91 14.47
N PRO A 201 14.75 -6.47 13.31
CA PRO A 201 15.83 -5.48 13.27
C PRO A 201 15.45 -4.06 13.74
N CYS A 202 14.18 -3.82 14.07
CA CYS A 202 13.73 -2.55 14.62
C CYS A 202 14.33 -2.27 16.02
N LEU A 203 14.94 -1.10 16.21
CA LEU A 203 15.56 -0.72 17.48
C LEU A 203 14.58 -0.23 18.57
N GLY A 204 13.28 -0.15 18.28
CA GLY A 204 12.31 0.44 19.23
C GLY A 204 12.54 1.92 19.56
N CYS A 205 13.31 2.65 18.74
CA CYS A 205 13.79 4.00 19.06
C CYS A 205 12.74 5.13 18.97
N ASN A 206 11.56 4.86 18.38
CA ASN A 206 10.48 5.83 18.17
C ASN A 206 10.83 7.09 17.36
N LEU A 207 11.97 7.13 16.64
CA LEU A 207 12.31 8.24 15.76
C LEU A 207 11.28 8.42 14.62
N CYS A 208 10.77 7.32 14.07
CA CYS A 208 9.73 7.34 13.06
C CYS A 208 8.40 7.93 13.57
N VAL A 209 8.03 7.64 14.82
CA VAL A 209 6.86 8.21 15.51
C VAL A 209 7.04 9.72 15.64
N ALA A 210 8.20 10.16 16.14
CA ALA A 210 8.50 11.58 16.33
C ALA A 210 8.59 12.37 15.01
N ALA A 211 8.97 11.71 13.92
CA ALA A 211 9.15 12.34 12.61
C ALA A 211 7.86 12.41 11.77
N CYS A 212 6.84 11.61 12.08
CA CYS A 212 5.63 11.53 11.25
C CYS A 212 4.84 12.86 11.28
N PRO A 213 4.63 13.55 10.14
CA PRO A 213 3.98 14.86 10.13
C PRO A 213 2.48 14.79 10.45
N VAL A 214 1.86 13.63 10.24
CA VAL A 214 0.44 13.37 10.49
C VAL A 214 0.19 12.48 11.70
N GLY A 215 1.23 12.06 12.42
CA GLY A 215 1.08 11.18 13.58
C GLY A 215 0.52 9.79 13.26
N ALA A 216 0.69 9.30 12.04
CA ALA A 216 0.14 8.02 11.60
C ALA A 216 0.78 6.78 12.24
N ILE A 217 1.92 6.93 12.90
CA ILE A 217 2.70 5.83 13.48
C ILE A 217 2.65 5.96 15.01
N SER A 218 2.17 4.92 15.70
CA SER A 218 2.15 4.85 17.15
C SER A 218 3.33 4.04 17.70
N ASN A 219 3.75 4.35 18.94
CA ASN A 219 4.77 3.57 19.66
C ASN A 219 4.21 2.29 20.31
N VAL A 220 2.89 2.10 20.33
CA VAL A 220 2.22 0.88 20.84
C VAL A 220 1.72 -0.05 19.73
N GLY A 221 2.16 0.17 18.49
CA GLY A 221 1.92 -0.74 17.36
C GLY A 221 0.73 -0.36 16.46
N ASP A 222 -0.05 0.65 16.83
CA ASP A 222 -1.13 1.17 15.99
C ASP A 222 -0.59 1.97 14.79
N PHE A 223 -1.34 1.93 13.68
CA PHE A 223 -1.01 2.66 12.46
C PHE A 223 -2.26 3.22 11.81
N ASP A 224 -2.35 4.54 11.71
CA ASP A 224 -3.43 5.23 11.01
C ASP A 224 -3.13 5.23 9.50
N PHE A 225 -3.74 4.26 8.83
CA PHE A 225 -3.56 4.05 7.40
C PHE A 225 -4.07 5.23 6.58
N PHE A 226 -5.21 5.83 6.94
CA PHE A 226 -5.82 6.90 6.15
C PHE A 226 -5.08 8.24 6.31
N ALA A 227 -4.56 8.55 7.49
CA ALA A 227 -3.70 9.71 7.68
C ALA A 227 -2.40 9.59 6.85
N CYS A 228 -1.77 8.41 6.87
CA CYS A 228 -0.60 8.15 6.04
C CYS A 228 -0.94 8.21 4.54
N LEU A 229 -2.03 7.54 4.14
CA LEU A 229 -2.49 7.49 2.76
C LEU A 229 -2.75 8.90 2.22
N GLY A 230 -3.63 9.66 2.87
CA GLY A 230 -4.06 10.97 2.43
C GLY A 230 -2.90 11.99 2.32
N HIS A 231 -1.92 11.92 3.23
CA HIS A 231 -0.77 12.81 3.16
C HIS A 231 0.32 12.31 2.22
N ASN A 232 0.89 11.13 2.49
CA ASN A 232 2.06 10.64 1.76
C ASN A 232 1.73 10.40 0.29
N TYR A 233 0.51 9.95 0.00
CA TYR A 233 0.05 9.61 -1.35
C TYR A 233 -0.94 10.63 -1.91
N ARG A 234 -0.91 11.88 -1.42
CA ARG A 234 -1.78 12.98 -1.87
C ARG A 234 -1.93 13.08 -3.39
N GLU A 235 -0.86 12.80 -4.13
CA GLU A 235 -0.80 12.97 -5.59
C GLU A 235 -0.96 11.66 -6.36
N PHE A 236 -1.35 10.59 -5.68
CA PHE A 236 -1.67 9.31 -6.30
C PHE A 236 -3.17 9.25 -6.62
N PRO A 237 -3.59 8.43 -7.60
CA PRO A 237 -4.97 8.41 -8.10
C PRO A 237 -6.04 8.30 -7.00
N ILE A 238 -5.79 7.52 -5.94
CA ILE A 238 -6.74 7.32 -4.84
C ILE A 238 -6.99 8.63 -4.08
N SER A 239 -5.96 9.43 -3.81
CA SER A 239 -6.09 10.67 -3.02
C SER A 239 -6.30 11.92 -3.87
N ALA A 240 -6.08 11.85 -5.19
CA ALA A 240 -6.28 12.95 -6.13
C ALA A 240 -7.74 13.11 -6.61
N THR A 241 -8.66 12.23 -6.21
CA THR A 241 -10.08 12.31 -6.59
C THR A 241 -10.74 13.62 -6.13
N ASP A 242 -10.38 14.13 -4.94
CA ASP A 242 -10.94 15.38 -4.41
C ASP A 242 -10.53 16.63 -5.20
N TRP A 243 -9.44 16.52 -5.96
CA TRP A 243 -8.97 17.51 -6.92
C TRP A 243 -9.76 17.43 -8.21
N VAL A 244 -10.00 16.23 -8.74
CA VAL A 244 -10.85 16.02 -9.93
C VAL A 244 -12.26 16.56 -9.68
N ASP A 245 -12.85 16.27 -8.52
CA ASP A 245 -14.17 16.78 -8.14
C ASP A 245 -14.21 18.32 -8.12
N ALA A 246 -13.15 18.94 -7.58
CA ALA A 246 -13.05 20.40 -7.52
C ALA A 246 -12.86 21.04 -8.90
N VAL A 247 -12.16 20.37 -9.83
CA VAL A 247 -12.04 20.80 -11.23
C VAL A 247 -13.39 20.65 -11.94
N ALA A 248 -14.07 19.52 -11.75
CA ALA A 248 -15.36 19.23 -12.38
C ALA A 248 -16.49 20.16 -11.93
N ALA A 249 -16.43 20.68 -10.71
CA ALA A 249 -17.39 21.65 -10.20
C ALA A 249 -17.43 22.97 -11.00
N GLY A 250 -16.40 23.30 -11.77
CA GLY A 250 -16.42 24.42 -12.72
C GLY A 250 -16.35 25.82 -12.12
N ASP A 251 -16.17 25.98 -10.81
CA ASP A 251 -15.98 27.27 -10.14
C ASP A 251 -14.50 27.54 -9.87
N ALA A 252 -13.88 28.38 -10.70
CA ALA A 252 -12.47 28.73 -10.58
C ALA A 252 -12.11 29.46 -9.28
N SER A 253 -13.05 30.20 -8.67
CA SER A 253 -12.83 30.91 -7.41
C SER A 253 -12.82 29.92 -6.24
N ALA A 254 -13.83 29.05 -6.18
CA ALA A 254 -13.91 27.98 -5.18
C ALA A 254 -12.74 26.99 -5.30
N TYR A 255 -12.35 26.64 -6.54
CA TYR A 255 -11.16 25.83 -6.80
C TYR A 255 -9.90 26.46 -6.20
N ARG A 256 -9.61 27.74 -6.52
CA ARG A 256 -8.40 28.43 -6.02
C ARG A 256 -8.41 28.65 -4.50
N ALA A 257 -9.58 28.69 -3.87
CA ALA A 257 -9.71 28.72 -2.42
C ALA A 257 -9.31 27.37 -1.79
N LYS A 258 -9.67 26.25 -2.43
CA LYS A 258 -9.35 24.89 -1.94
C LYS A 258 -7.95 24.43 -2.33
N PHE A 259 -7.54 24.61 -3.58
CA PHE A 259 -6.25 24.21 -4.14
C PHE A 259 -5.44 25.43 -4.54
N ARG A 260 -4.28 25.59 -3.89
CA ARG A 260 -3.35 26.66 -4.26
C ARG A 260 -2.66 26.34 -5.59
N GLU A 261 -2.08 27.37 -6.18
CA GLU A 261 -1.32 27.23 -7.43
C GLU A 261 -0.15 26.24 -7.28
N ASP A 262 0.60 26.31 -6.18
CA ASP A 262 1.71 25.39 -5.89
C ASP A 262 1.24 23.93 -5.75
N GLU A 263 0.05 23.71 -5.20
CA GLU A 263 -0.55 22.37 -5.07
C GLU A 263 -1.00 21.83 -6.43
N THR A 264 -1.55 22.69 -7.28
CA THR A 264 -1.98 22.34 -8.64
C THR A 264 -0.78 21.96 -9.51
N LEU A 265 0.27 22.78 -9.50
CA LEU A 265 1.50 22.52 -10.26
C LEU A 265 2.17 21.23 -9.79
N SER A 266 2.24 21.01 -8.49
CA SER A 266 2.78 19.78 -7.91
C SER A 266 1.97 18.54 -8.32
N MET A 267 0.63 18.61 -8.28
CA MET A 267 -0.25 17.54 -8.74
C MET A 267 -0.02 17.22 -10.22
N LEU A 268 -0.01 18.24 -11.09
CA LEU A 268 0.21 18.08 -12.52
C LEU A 268 1.58 17.47 -12.82
N GLN A 269 2.62 17.90 -12.10
CA GLN A 269 3.96 17.34 -12.25
C GLN A 269 3.99 15.86 -11.84
N SER A 270 3.37 15.49 -10.72
CA SER A 270 3.31 14.10 -10.27
C SER A 270 2.50 13.19 -11.20
N LEU A 271 1.44 13.71 -11.85
CA LEU A 271 0.63 12.95 -12.79
C LEU A 271 1.25 12.85 -14.20
N ALA A 272 2.07 13.83 -14.61
CA ALA A 272 2.67 13.87 -15.95
C ALA A 272 3.98 13.05 -16.05
N PHE A 273 4.68 12.86 -14.94
CA PHE A 273 5.91 12.07 -14.89
C PHE A 273 5.63 10.76 -14.15
N GLU A 274 5.93 10.73 -12.85
CA GLU A 274 5.73 9.58 -11.98
C GLU A 274 5.15 10.08 -10.64
N PRO A 275 4.23 9.31 -10.02
CA PRO A 275 3.61 9.70 -8.76
C PRO A 275 4.64 10.02 -7.67
N ASN A 276 4.59 11.23 -7.12
CA ASN A 276 5.53 11.64 -6.07
C ASN A 276 4.93 11.49 -4.68
N TYR A 277 5.73 10.90 -3.79
CA TYR A 277 5.45 10.78 -2.37
C TYR A 277 5.71 12.12 -1.66
N LYS A 278 4.80 12.51 -0.76
CA LYS A 278 4.94 13.72 0.06
C LYS A 278 5.77 13.54 1.31
N SER A 279 5.95 12.31 1.80
CA SER A 279 6.69 12.04 3.04
C SER A 279 7.71 10.91 2.88
N ALA A 280 7.74 9.95 3.80
CA ALA A 280 8.80 8.99 4.14
C ALA A 280 9.83 9.46 5.17
N TYR A 281 9.45 10.41 6.03
CA TYR A 281 10.28 10.78 7.18
C TYR A 281 10.56 9.59 8.11
N CYS A 282 9.61 8.68 8.23
CA CYS A 282 9.78 7.44 8.99
C CYS A 282 10.86 6.50 8.40
N MET A 283 11.14 6.60 7.10
CA MET A 283 12.25 5.92 6.44
C MET A 283 13.55 6.67 6.69
N ALA A 284 13.56 7.97 6.37
CA ALA A 284 14.73 8.84 6.51
C ALA A 284 15.41 8.78 7.88
N VAL A 285 14.62 8.86 8.96
CA VAL A 285 15.16 8.92 10.33
C VAL A 285 15.57 7.58 10.90
N CYS A 286 15.24 6.47 10.22
CA CYS A 286 15.52 5.12 10.71
C CYS A 286 17.04 4.89 10.76
N PRO A 287 17.60 4.52 11.92
CA PRO A 287 19.01 4.18 12.04
C PRO A 287 19.27 2.67 11.97
N ALA A 288 18.23 1.84 11.84
CA ALA A 288 18.40 0.39 11.83
C ALA A 288 19.10 -0.10 10.55
N GLY A 289 19.84 -1.21 10.67
CA GLY A 289 20.66 -1.81 9.61
C GLY A 289 22.15 -1.73 9.91
N GLU A 290 22.91 -2.81 9.71
CA GLU A 290 24.37 -2.85 9.92
C GLU A 290 25.09 -1.70 9.19
N ASP A 291 24.73 -1.45 7.92
CA ASP A 291 25.33 -0.40 7.09
C ASP A 291 24.84 1.03 7.47
N VAL A 292 23.92 1.13 8.43
CA VAL A 292 23.19 2.36 8.77
C VAL A 292 23.40 2.81 10.21
N ILE A 293 23.54 1.86 11.15
CA ILE A 293 23.41 2.10 12.58
C ILE A 293 24.64 2.78 13.22
N GLY A 294 25.82 2.63 12.61
CA GLY A 294 27.09 3.12 13.15
C GLY A 294 27.07 4.59 13.60
N PRO A 295 26.73 5.55 12.71
CA PRO A 295 26.67 6.97 13.07
C PRO A 295 25.68 7.29 14.19
N TYR A 296 24.54 6.58 14.25
CA TYR A 296 23.54 6.78 15.31
C TYR A 296 24.04 6.28 16.68
N LEU A 297 24.77 5.16 16.72
CA LEU A 297 25.36 4.67 17.97
C LEU A 297 26.51 5.55 18.45
N ALA A 298 27.29 6.10 17.52
CA ALA A 298 28.40 6.99 17.84
C ALA A 298 27.91 8.32 18.44
N ASP A 299 26.87 8.92 17.86
CA ASP A 299 26.33 10.19 18.35
C ASP A 299 24.83 10.34 18.04
N LYS A 300 24.00 10.00 19.03
CA LYS A 300 22.54 10.14 18.94
C LYS A 300 22.08 11.60 18.86
N ALA A 301 22.82 12.52 19.48
CA ALA A 301 22.49 13.95 19.46
C ALA A 301 22.74 14.52 18.06
N ARG A 302 23.87 14.17 17.45
CA ARG A 302 24.14 14.50 16.05
C ARG A 302 23.12 13.88 15.10
N HIS A 303 22.71 12.61 15.26
CA HIS A 303 21.65 12.04 14.39
C HIS A 303 20.32 12.80 14.54
N ARG A 304 19.98 13.23 15.76
CA ARG A 304 18.82 14.09 16.00
C ARG A 304 18.94 15.40 15.22
N ASP A 305 20.10 16.06 15.30
CA ASP A 305 20.32 17.39 14.75
C ASP A 305 20.51 17.39 13.22
N ASP A 306 21.19 16.38 12.68
CA ASP A 306 21.51 16.25 11.25
C ASP A 306 20.37 15.59 10.44
N VAL A 307 19.52 14.76 11.06
CA VAL A 307 18.49 13.97 10.34
C VAL A 307 17.08 14.23 10.83
N LEU A 308 16.79 14.11 12.14
CA LEU A 308 15.42 14.20 12.65
C LEU A 308 14.88 15.64 12.60
N LEU A 309 15.60 16.60 13.19
CA LEU A 309 15.14 17.98 13.33
C LEU A 309 14.93 18.67 11.98
N PRO A 310 15.82 18.53 10.97
CA PRO A 310 15.61 19.15 9.66
C PRO A 310 14.29 18.74 9.00
N LEU A 311 13.88 17.47 9.13
CA LEU A 311 12.60 16.97 8.59
C LEU A 311 11.41 17.48 9.40
N ARG A 312 11.50 17.46 10.74
CA ARG A 312 10.43 17.97 11.61
C ARG A 312 10.21 19.47 11.46
N GLN A 313 11.27 20.23 11.24
CA GLN A 313 11.25 21.69 11.10
C GLN A 313 11.08 22.16 9.66
N HIS A 314 11.07 21.25 8.68
CA HIS A 314 10.86 21.60 7.27
C HIS A 314 9.50 22.28 7.06
N PRO A 315 9.44 23.51 6.51
CA PRO A 315 8.19 24.18 6.21
C PRO A 315 7.47 23.53 5.02
N GLU A 316 6.29 22.93 5.25
CA GLU A 316 5.57 22.20 4.20
C GLU A 316 4.05 22.14 4.43
N PRO A 317 3.23 21.93 3.37
CA PRO A 317 1.83 21.57 3.53
C PRO A 317 1.68 20.15 4.10
N VAL A 318 0.80 19.98 5.09
CA VAL A 318 0.42 18.67 5.62
C VAL A 318 -1.07 18.46 5.40
N TYR A 319 -1.39 17.36 4.73
CA TYR A 319 -2.74 17.07 4.24
C TYR A 319 -3.46 16.15 5.22
N VAL A 320 -4.59 16.59 5.75
CA VAL A 320 -5.31 15.90 6.83
C VAL A 320 -6.81 15.96 6.61
N GLN A 321 -7.55 15.05 7.23
CA GLN A 321 -9.00 15.18 7.37
C GLN A 321 -9.33 16.10 8.55
N SER A 322 -10.38 16.92 8.41
CA SER A 322 -10.83 17.81 9.48
C SER A 322 -11.31 17.02 10.70
N GLY A 323 -10.97 17.47 11.91
CA GLY A 323 -11.32 16.85 13.17
C GLY A 323 -10.44 15.67 13.60
N SER A 324 -9.60 15.16 12.70
CA SER A 324 -8.79 13.94 12.92
C SER A 324 -7.65 14.13 13.93
N HIS A 325 -7.09 13.00 14.41
CA HIS A 325 -5.84 13.03 15.17
C HIS A 325 -4.70 13.65 14.35
N ALA A 326 -4.66 13.39 13.05
CA ALA A 326 -3.65 13.93 12.14
C ALA A 326 -3.66 15.46 12.08
N GLU A 327 -4.85 16.09 12.06
CA GLU A 327 -4.97 17.54 12.13
C GLU A 327 -4.36 18.09 13.43
N LYS A 328 -4.73 17.50 14.58
CA LYS A 328 -4.20 17.92 15.89
C LYS A 328 -2.68 17.78 15.95
N THR A 329 -2.13 16.71 15.39
CA THR A 329 -0.69 16.47 15.34
C THR A 329 0.02 17.48 14.45
N ALA A 330 -0.49 17.72 13.24
CA ALA A 330 0.07 18.68 12.31
C ALA A 330 0.03 20.13 12.86
N ALA A 331 -1.10 20.53 13.46
CA ALA A 331 -1.30 21.88 14.00
C ALA A 331 -0.38 22.22 15.19
N ARG A 332 0.12 21.22 15.92
CA ARG A 332 1.09 21.42 17.01
C ARG A 332 2.49 21.79 16.52
N ASN A 333 2.80 21.56 15.25
CA ASN A 333 4.11 21.84 14.69
C ASN A 333 4.05 23.14 13.85
N PRO A 334 4.69 24.25 14.29
CA PRO A 334 4.60 25.54 13.60
C PRO A 334 5.24 25.54 12.20
N ALA A 335 6.08 24.55 11.88
CA ALA A 335 6.62 24.39 10.54
C ALA A 335 5.59 23.80 9.55
N LYS A 336 4.50 23.21 10.04
CA LYS A 336 3.53 22.50 9.19
C LYS A 336 2.33 23.38 8.90
N ARG A 337 1.98 23.50 7.62
CA ARG A 337 0.79 24.22 7.17
C ARG A 337 -0.32 23.23 6.90
N VAL A 338 -1.34 23.19 7.77
CA VAL A 338 -2.49 22.29 7.61
C VAL A 338 -3.24 22.61 6.31
N ARG A 339 -3.52 21.56 5.54
CA ARG A 339 -4.36 21.56 4.34
C ARG A 339 -5.37 20.43 4.46
N TYR A 340 -6.60 20.68 4.02
CA TYR A 340 -7.68 19.73 4.19
C TYR A 340 -7.85 18.85 2.96
N LEU A 341 -8.08 17.57 3.21
CA LEU A 341 -8.52 16.58 2.23
C LEU A 341 -10.02 16.39 2.36
N ASP A 342 -10.71 16.32 1.22
CA ASP A 342 -12.08 15.79 1.16
C ASP A 342 -12.08 14.34 0.68
N PHE A 343 -11.03 13.61 1.03
CA PHE A 343 -10.88 12.21 0.66
C PHE A 343 -12.02 11.39 1.26
N LYS A 344 -12.81 10.78 0.37
CA LYS A 344 -13.89 9.87 0.67
C LYS A 344 -13.53 8.51 0.06
N PRO A 345 -13.04 7.54 0.84
CA PRO A 345 -12.92 6.18 0.32
C PRO A 345 -14.30 5.71 -0.15
N ASP A 346 -14.34 5.04 -1.30
CA ASP A 346 -15.57 4.45 -1.80
C ASP A 346 -15.99 3.29 -0.88
N VAL A 347 -16.95 3.58 -0.02
CA VAL A 347 -17.55 2.61 0.90
C VAL A 347 -18.93 2.16 0.42
N SER A 348 -19.23 2.24 -0.87
CA SER A 348 -20.51 1.82 -1.46
C SER A 348 -20.82 0.32 -1.37
N THR A 349 -19.96 -0.46 -0.73
CA THR A 349 -20.18 -1.88 -0.43
C THR A 349 -20.01 -2.14 1.06
N VAL A 350 -20.76 -3.12 1.59
CA VAL A 350 -20.63 -3.57 3.00
C VAL A 350 -19.19 -3.93 3.37
N ALA A 351 -18.44 -4.55 2.45
CA ALA A 351 -17.05 -4.94 2.65
C ALA A 351 -16.12 -3.72 2.79
N ASN A 352 -16.29 -2.71 1.95
CA ASN A 352 -15.50 -1.47 2.03
C ASN A 352 -15.89 -0.66 3.26
N PHE A 353 -17.16 -0.65 3.66
CA PHE A 353 -17.60 -0.03 4.91
C PHE A 353 -16.94 -0.71 6.13
N ALA A 354 -16.88 -2.05 6.16
CA ALA A 354 -16.20 -2.80 7.21
C ALA A 354 -14.69 -2.49 7.26
N LEU A 355 -14.06 -2.34 6.11
CA LEU A 355 -12.67 -1.91 6.00
C LEU A 355 -12.48 -0.49 6.54
N GLY A 356 -13.32 0.45 6.13
CA GLY A 356 -13.31 1.84 6.60
C GLY A 356 -13.51 1.95 8.12
N LEU A 357 -14.51 1.25 8.66
CA LEU A 357 -14.82 1.23 10.09
C LEU A 357 -13.62 0.73 10.93
N ARG A 358 -12.94 -0.34 10.49
CA ARG A 358 -11.74 -0.86 11.16
C ARG A 358 -10.56 0.09 11.11
N HIS A 359 -10.40 0.82 10.02
CA HIS A 359 -9.28 1.74 9.83
C HIS A 359 -9.48 3.10 10.50
N MET A 360 -10.71 3.59 10.61
CA MET A 360 -11.04 4.84 11.31
C MET A 360 -11.17 4.66 12.82
N PHE A 361 -11.28 3.42 13.31
CA PHE A 361 -11.46 3.15 14.72
C PHE A 361 -10.21 3.52 15.52
N THR A 362 -10.39 4.42 16.47
CA THR A 362 -9.41 4.79 17.48
C THR A 362 -9.90 4.34 18.86
N PRO A 363 -9.12 3.54 19.61
CA PRO A 363 -9.43 3.17 20.99
C PRO A 363 -9.80 4.37 21.87
N SER A 364 -10.81 4.19 22.73
CA SER A 364 -11.28 5.24 23.64
C SER A 364 -11.72 4.65 24.97
N ALA A 365 -11.31 5.28 26.06
CA ALA A 365 -11.75 4.92 27.41
C ALA A 365 -13.28 5.05 27.61
N SER A 366 -13.98 5.77 26.72
CA SER A 366 -15.43 5.90 26.74
C SER A 366 -16.17 4.75 26.06
N LEU A 367 -15.47 3.84 25.37
CA LEU A 367 -16.07 2.67 24.72
C LEU A 367 -16.23 1.52 25.72
N PRO A 368 -17.45 1.01 25.93
CA PRO A 368 -17.66 -0.16 26.76
C PRO A 368 -17.08 -1.40 26.07
N ASP A 369 -16.40 -2.23 26.85
CA ASP A 369 -15.93 -3.53 26.40
C ASP A 369 -17.14 -4.45 26.12
N GLY A 370 -17.11 -5.14 24.99
CA GLY A 370 -18.23 -5.97 24.52
C GLY A 370 -19.31 -5.22 23.73
N LEU A 371 -19.11 -3.93 23.39
CA LEU A 371 -20.04 -3.16 22.54
C LEU A 371 -20.28 -3.85 21.20
N ARG A 372 -21.54 -4.03 20.82
CA ARG A 372 -21.97 -4.69 19.58
C ARG A 372 -22.96 -3.79 18.84
N VAL A 373 -22.59 -3.37 17.62
CA VAL A 373 -23.44 -2.57 16.75
C VAL A 373 -23.64 -3.30 15.44
N GLU A 374 -24.89 -3.58 15.09
CA GLU A 374 -25.25 -4.16 13.79
C GLU A 374 -25.60 -3.05 12.81
N PHE A 375 -25.02 -3.10 11.62
CA PHE A 375 -25.39 -2.26 10.49
C PHE A 375 -26.17 -3.10 9.48
N ARG A 376 -27.34 -2.59 9.08
CA ARG A 376 -28.17 -3.17 8.02
C ARG A 376 -28.22 -2.20 6.86
N PHE A 377 -27.67 -2.64 5.74
CA PHE A 377 -27.63 -1.91 4.48
C PHE A 377 -28.62 -2.56 3.48
N PRO A 378 -29.00 -1.86 2.39
CA PRO A 378 -29.81 -2.47 1.34
C PRO A 378 -29.14 -3.69 0.68
N ASP A 379 -27.81 -3.72 0.66
CA ASP A 379 -26.97 -4.73 0.00
C ASP A 379 -26.29 -5.72 0.97
N GLY A 380 -26.57 -5.67 2.27
CA GLY A 380 -26.04 -6.65 3.22
C GLY A 380 -26.09 -6.21 4.69
N THR A 381 -25.49 -7.02 5.56
CA THR A 381 -25.38 -6.73 7.00
C THR A 381 -23.95 -6.83 7.48
N LEU A 382 -23.61 -6.05 8.51
CA LEU A 382 -22.30 -6.04 9.14
C LEU A 382 -22.46 -5.93 10.66
N LEU A 383 -21.81 -6.83 11.40
CA LEU A 383 -21.68 -6.72 12.84
C LEU A 383 -20.32 -6.12 13.19
N ALA A 384 -20.34 -5.03 13.95
CA ALA A 384 -19.15 -4.42 14.54
C ALA A 384 -19.11 -4.73 16.04
N THR A 385 -18.01 -5.31 16.50
CA THR A 385 -17.81 -5.68 17.92
C THR A 385 -16.55 -5.01 18.46
N VAL A 386 -16.65 -4.33 19.60
CA VAL A 386 -15.50 -3.81 20.34
C VAL A 386 -15.18 -4.76 21.49
N ARG A 387 -13.97 -5.32 21.49
CA ARG A 387 -13.42 -6.09 22.62
C ARG A 387 -11.97 -5.73 22.83
N ASP A 388 -11.55 -5.60 24.09
CA ASP A 388 -10.18 -5.25 24.48
C ASP A 388 -9.68 -3.98 23.76
N GLN A 389 -10.56 -2.97 23.63
CA GLN A 389 -10.26 -1.74 22.91
C GLN A 389 -9.90 -1.94 21.42
N ARG A 390 -10.33 -3.06 20.82
CA ARG A 390 -10.15 -3.35 19.38
C ARG A 390 -11.51 -3.55 18.74
N LEU A 391 -11.67 -3.01 17.53
CA LEU A 391 -12.85 -3.23 16.71
C LEU A 391 -12.64 -4.41 15.76
N THR A 392 -13.57 -5.36 15.78
CA THR A 392 -13.68 -6.42 14.79
C THR A 392 -14.99 -6.28 14.01
N THR A 393 -14.99 -6.78 12.77
CA THR A 393 -16.15 -6.74 11.90
C THR A 393 -16.40 -8.12 11.32
N GLY A 394 -17.67 -8.54 11.23
CA GLY A 394 -18.05 -9.84 10.68
C GLY A 394 -19.52 -9.89 10.28
N SER A 395 -19.98 -11.09 9.94
CA SER A 395 -21.40 -11.35 9.69
C SER A 395 -22.23 -11.19 10.97
N ALA A 396 -23.51 -10.85 10.81
CA ALA A 396 -24.46 -10.90 11.92
C ALA A 396 -24.54 -12.31 12.51
N ASP A 397 -24.76 -12.37 13.82
CA ASP A 397 -24.98 -13.61 14.58
C ASP A 397 -26.29 -13.48 15.41
N ASP A 398 -26.70 -14.54 16.08
CA ASP A 398 -27.94 -14.56 16.87
C ASP A 398 -27.81 -13.91 18.26
N LEU A 399 -26.64 -13.37 18.62
CA LEU A 399 -26.43 -12.77 19.93
C LEU A 399 -26.99 -11.34 19.96
N PRO A 400 -27.48 -10.88 21.12
CA PRO A 400 -28.01 -9.52 21.26
C PRO A 400 -26.95 -8.47 20.89
N VAL A 401 -27.44 -7.38 20.30
CA VAL A 401 -26.66 -6.19 19.93
C VAL A 401 -27.16 -4.99 20.73
N ASP A 402 -26.26 -4.06 21.03
CA ASP A 402 -26.59 -2.85 21.78
C ASP A 402 -27.37 -1.86 20.91
N ALA A 403 -27.03 -1.78 19.62
CA ALA A 403 -27.72 -0.95 18.65
C ALA A 403 -27.76 -1.62 17.27
N THR A 404 -28.84 -1.37 16.54
CA THR A 404 -28.98 -1.70 15.11
C THR A 404 -29.17 -0.42 14.32
N VAL A 405 -28.25 -0.13 13.41
CA VAL A 405 -28.28 0.99 12.48
C VAL A 405 -28.83 0.50 11.15
N VAL A 406 -30.00 0.99 10.75
CA VAL A 406 -30.66 0.62 9.49
C VAL A 406 -30.50 1.77 8.51
N CYS A 407 -29.79 1.53 7.41
CA CYS A 407 -29.58 2.49 6.34
C CYS A 407 -30.64 2.27 5.25
N ASP A 408 -31.39 3.31 4.90
CA ASP A 408 -32.50 3.18 3.95
C ASP A 408 -32.02 3.18 2.48
N GLU A 409 -30.80 3.65 2.22
CA GLU A 409 -30.18 3.76 0.90
C GLU A 409 -28.71 3.33 0.92
N LEU A 410 -28.11 3.16 -0.27
CA LEU A 410 -26.68 2.81 -0.44
C LEU A 410 -25.71 3.96 -0.09
N ASP A 411 -26.21 5.13 0.36
CA ASP A 411 -25.40 6.30 0.76
C ASP A 411 -24.97 6.24 2.24
N TYR A 412 -24.62 5.05 2.73
CA TYR A 412 -24.16 4.84 4.11
C TYR A 412 -22.74 5.35 4.38
N ILE A 413 -22.06 5.86 3.35
CA ILE A 413 -20.80 6.62 3.45
C ILE A 413 -20.86 7.73 4.51
N ARG A 414 -22.02 8.34 4.72
CA ARG A 414 -22.22 9.44 5.69
C ARG A 414 -21.97 9.03 7.14
N ILE A 415 -22.16 7.76 7.49
CA ILE A 415 -21.93 7.26 8.85
C ILE A 415 -20.43 7.38 9.21
N LEU A 416 -19.54 7.10 8.25
CA LEU A 416 -18.10 7.23 8.43
C LEU A 416 -17.60 8.66 8.19
N HIS A 417 -18.37 9.49 7.48
CA HIS A 417 -17.99 10.87 7.13
C HIS A 417 -18.93 11.90 7.77
N ARG A 418 -18.63 12.30 9.01
CA ARG A 418 -19.38 13.38 9.68
C ARG A 418 -19.34 14.69 8.87
N PRO A 419 -20.46 15.45 8.80
CA PRO A 419 -20.47 16.76 8.18
C PRO A 419 -19.42 17.69 8.82
N ILE A 420 -18.60 18.34 7.98
CA ILE A 420 -17.65 19.36 8.44
C ILE A 420 -18.41 20.68 8.56
N ALA A 421 -18.42 21.28 9.76
CA ALA A 421 -19.04 22.57 9.99
C ALA A 421 -18.46 23.63 9.04
N GLY A 422 -19.33 24.34 8.30
CA GLY A 422 -18.94 25.40 7.36
C GLY A 422 -18.68 24.96 5.92
N ARG A 423 -19.06 23.73 5.52
CA ARG A 423 -19.05 23.31 4.10
C ARG A 423 -20.46 22.92 3.60
N PRO A 424 -20.85 23.30 2.36
CA PRO A 424 -22.27 23.28 1.95
C PRO A 424 -22.84 21.91 1.56
N THR A 425 -22.02 20.88 1.37
CA THR A 425 -22.43 19.65 0.67
C THR A 425 -23.10 18.58 1.54
N TYR A 426 -23.24 18.77 2.86
CA TYR A 426 -23.80 17.75 3.76
C TYR A 426 -24.76 18.34 4.83
N THR A 427 -25.67 19.21 4.42
CA THR A 427 -26.74 19.76 5.28
C THR A 427 -28.07 19.01 5.20
N GLU A 428 -28.14 17.87 4.49
CA GLU A 428 -29.35 17.03 4.46
C GLU A 428 -29.41 16.06 5.67
N PRO A 429 -30.61 15.72 6.18
CA PRO A 429 -30.77 14.86 7.35
C PRO A 429 -30.20 13.46 7.16
N ASP A 430 -29.77 12.84 8.26
CA ASP A 430 -29.26 11.47 8.32
C ASP A 430 -30.27 10.47 7.73
N ARG A 431 -29.86 9.67 6.73
CA ARG A 431 -30.69 8.64 6.06
C ARG A 431 -30.51 7.25 6.69
N TYR A 432 -30.45 7.21 8.02
CA TYR A 432 -30.40 5.97 8.79
C TYR A 432 -31.26 6.09 10.05
N THR A 433 -31.79 4.96 10.51
CA THR A 433 -32.51 4.85 11.78
C THR A 433 -31.73 3.99 12.76
N VAL A 434 -31.78 4.32 14.05
CA VAL A 434 -31.12 3.53 15.09
C VAL A 434 -32.19 2.88 15.96
N LYS A 435 -32.13 1.55 16.07
CA LYS A 435 -32.92 0.74 17.01
C LYS A 435 -32.02 0.27 18.14
N GLY A 436 -32.56 0.07 19.35
CA GLY A 436 -31.76 -0.28 20.54
C GLY A 436 -31.29 0.95 21.31
N ASP A 437 -30.04 0.98 21.77
CA ASP A 437 -29.40 2.11 22.49
C ASP A 437 -28.72 3.08 21.50
N PRO A 438 -29.29 4.28 21.22
CA PRO A 438 -28.64 5.25 20.36
C PRO A 438 -27.30 5.77 20.93
N ALA A 439 -27.13 5.75 22.26
CA ALA A 439 -25.89 6.18 22.89
C ALA A 439 -24.75 5.18 22.63
N ALA A 440 -25.06 3.88 22.47
CA ALA A 440 -24.09 2.86 22.07
C ALA A 440 -23.51 3.15 20.69
N PHE A 441 -24.38 3.48 19.73
CA PHE A 441 -23.94 3.88 18.40
C PHE A 441 -23.15 5.21 18.43
N GLN A 442 -23.59 6.21 19.20
CA GLN A 442 -22.85 7.47 19.31
C GLN A 442 -21.46 7.31 19.95
N ARG A 443 -21.29 6.40 20.91
CA ARG A 443 -19.97 6.04 21.46
C ARG A 443 -19.06 5.41 20.41
N LEU A 444 -19.60 4.52 19.58
CA LEU A 444 -18.87 3.97 18.44
C LEU A 444 -18.45 5.09 17.48
N LEU A 445 -19.37 5.94 17.05
CA LEU A 445 -19.09 7.06 16.14
C LEU A 445 -18.06 8.04 16.69
N ALA A 446 -18.08 8.33 18.00
CA ALA A 446 -17.11 9.21 18.63
C ALA A 446 -15.69 8.63 18.63
N SER A 447 -15.57 7.32 18.38
CA SER A 447 -14.31 6.59 18.31
C SER A 447 -13.88 6.30 16.87
N LEU A 448 -14.54 6.91 15.87
CA LEU A 448 -14.13 6.92 14.48
C LEU A 448 -13.49 8.28 14.18
N THR A 449 -12.23 8.32 13.73
CA THR A 449 -11.47 9.57 13.52
C THR A 449 -10.59 9.53 12.29
#